data_AF-A0A402B337-F1
#
_entry.id   AF-A0A402B337-F1
#
_cell.length_a   1.000
_cell.length_b   1.000
_cell.length_c   1.000
_cell.angle_alpha   90.00
_cell.angle_beta   90.00
_cell.angle_gamma   90.00
#
_symmetry.space_group_name_H-M   'P 1'
#
loop_
_entity.id
_entity.type
_entity.pdbx_description
1 polymer ?
#
loop_
_entity_poly.entity_id
_entity_poly.type
_entity_poly.pdbx_seq_one_letter_code
_entity_poly.pdbx_strand_id
1 'polypeptide(L)'
;MANQIVHQDHLLAKKYNLGVPTRKFNFNSRRYSLPRMVLLFAELLLIALSGLFCIASGCILLISTTFTYNLFTTWLWLSLVSAVPIAFGWIMYRQGNRRLFMLNIMSCILSLLLVTAVDYWFNTHPAHLDPIAYLFGGLCLIVTGSLMSFLSLYFLPLLRSVLICTDGCLFMQTLQPHKVVRWEQIASFRLGKGFARIICSDGTSMKLRRTWAHSSTVQHLIYGKAFRHLFARARSSYNSGESVGFGRFTVTWQGIHNGRQLFPWDQLRSCVYVDSGVALISVEDTCLDLAYLSQLPDATIFVELIKYVLGTRRTGSQHSVIR
;
A
#
# COMPACT_ATOMS: atom_id res chain seq x y z
N MET A 1 -15.89 -3.63 -7.90
CA MET A 1 -17.25 -3.55 -7.32
C MET A 1 -17.09 -2.88 -5.98
N ALA A 2 -17.91 -1.86 -5.70
CA ALA A 2 -17.93 -1.26 -4.37
C ALA A 2 -18.60 -2.27 -3.42
N ASN A 3 -18.05 -2.43 -2.22
CA ASN A 3 -18.66 -3.29 -1.23
C ASN A 3 -19.83 -2.57 -0.57
N GLN A 4 -20.79 -3.34 -0.07
CA GLN A 4 -21.88 -2.81 0.73
C GLN A 4 -21.31 -2.11 1.96
N ILE A 5 -21.83 -0.90 2.21
CA ILE A 5 -21.47 -0.11 3.37
C ILE A 5 -22.22 -0.70 4.56
N VAL A 6 -21.49 -1.00 5.63
CA VAL A 6 -22.05 -1.61 6.84
C VAL A 6 -22.27 -0.52 7.90
N HIS A 7 -23.18 -0.72 8.86
CA HIS A 7 -23.43 0.23 9.96
C HIS A 7 -22.14 0.68 10.69
N GLN A 8 -21.18 -0.24 10.86
CA GLN A 8 -19.88 0.08 11.45
C GLN A 8 -19.07 1.10 10.65
N ASP A 9 -19.21 1.13 9.32
CA ASP A 9 -18.55 2.13 8.47
C ASP A 9 -19.12 3.54 8.72
N HIS A 10 -20.41 3.65 9.03
CA HIS A 10 -21.03 4.93 9.43
C HIS A 10 -20.52 5.40 10.79
N LEU A 11 -20.37 4.49 11.76
CA LEU A 11 -19.81 4.82 13.08
C LEU A 11 -18.35 5.28 12.96
N LEU A 12 -17.55 4.64 12.10
CA LEU A 12 -16.18 5.06 11.81
C LEU A 12 -16.15 6.43 11.12
N ALA A 13 -16.97 6.65 10.09
CA ALA A 13 -17.05 7.94 9.40
C ALA A 13 -17.46 9.07 10.36
N LYS A 14 -18.41 8.82 11.27
CA LYS A 14 -18.82 9.75 12.32
C LYS A 14 -17.69 10.00 13.33
N LYS A 15 -16.99 8.96 13.79
CA LYS A 15 -15.86 9.08 14.73
C LYS A 15 -14.76 10.01 14.21
N TYR A 16 -14.51 10.01 12.90
CA TYR A 16 -13.47 10.83 12.28
C TYR A 16 -13.99 12.11 11.61
N ASN A 17 -15.28 12.44 11.75
CA ASN A 17 -15.93 13.59 11.12
C ASN A 17 -15.69 13.65 9.59
N LEU A 18 -15.92 12.54 8.89
CA LEU A 18 -15.74 12.43 7.43
C LEU A 18 -17.05 12.54 6.63
N GLY A 19 -18.16 12.81 7.32
CA GLY A 19 -19.50 12.86 6.73
C GLY A 19 -20.05 11.46 6.40
N VAL A 20 -20.78 11.35 5.28
CA VAL A 20 -21.50 10.11 4.92
C VAL A 20 -20.59 9.21 4.08
N PRO A 21 -20.41 7.92 4.44
CA PRO A 21 -19.68 6.97 3.61
C PRO A 21 -20.42 6.79 2.28
N THR A 22 -19.68 6.89 1.17
CA THR A 22 -20.24 6.79 -0.20
C THR A 22 -19.87 5.49 -0.87
N ARG A 23 -18.63 5.02 -0.68
CA ARG A 23 -18.13 3.77 -1.26
C ARG A 23 -17.04 3.16 -0.38
N LYS A 24 -17.03 1.84 -0.25
CA LYS A 24 -15.96 1.08 0.39
C LYS A 24 -15.25 0.20 -0.63
N PHE A 25 -13.93 0.27 -0.65
CA PHE A 25 -13.07 -0.54 -1.51
C PHE A 25 -12.18 -1.40 -0.65
N ASN A 26 -12.33 -2.72 -0.75
CA ASN A 26 -11.37 -3.66 -0.18
C ASN A 26 -10.33 -3.98 -1.25
N PHE A 27 -9.06 -3.74 -0.95
CA PHE A 27 -7.95 -3.97 -1.87
C PHE A 27 -7.41 -5.39 -1.82
N ASN A 28 -8.03 -6.26 -1.01
CA ASN A 28 -7.72 -7.67 -1.01
C ASN A 28 -7.95 -8.20 -2.42
N SER A 29 -6.91 -8.84 -2.94
CA SER A 29 -6.84 -9.34 -4.31
C SER A 29 -8.13 -10.06 -4.70
N ARG A 30 -8.75 -9.60 -5.79
CA ARG A 30 -9.95 -10.14 -6.43
C ARG A 30 -9.90 -11.64 -6.76
N ARG A 31 -8.76 -12.33 -6.55
CA ARG A 31 -8.64 -13.78 -6.76
C ARG A 31 -8.97 -14.61 -5.52
N TYR A 32 -9.24 -13.97 -4.39
CA TYR A 32 -9.63 -14.67 -3.17
C TYR A 32 -11.09 -14.36 -2.90
N SER A 33 -11.97 -15.28 -3.28
CA SER A 33 -13.34 -15.33 -2.77
C SER A 33 -13.29 -15.36 -1.23
N LEU A 34 -14.33 -14.85 -0.56
CA LEU A 34 -14.46 -14.90 0.90
C LEU A 34 -14.02 -16.25 1.54
N PRO A 35 -14.43 -17.43 1.01
CA PRO A 35 -13.96 -18.72 1.55
C PRO A 35 -12.44 -18.90 1.43
N ARG A 36 -11.80 -18.30 0.43
CA ARG A 36 -10.35 -18.41 0.22
C ARG A 36 -9.55 -17.51 1.16
N MET A 37 -10.11 -16.39 1.63
CA MET A 37 -9.49 -15.57 2.68
C MET A 37 -9.61 -16.24 4.05
N VAL A 38 -10.76 -16.88 4.33
CA VAL A 38 -10.93 -17.71 5.53
C VAL A 38 -9.98 -18.90 5.49
N LEU A 39 -9.83 -19.54 4.32
CA LEU A 39 -8.87 -20.62 4.12
C LEU A 39 -7.42 -20.13 4.33
N LEU A 40 -7.03 -18.99 3.76
CA LEU A 40 -5.69 -18.41 3.98
C LEU A 40 -5.43 -18.08 5.45
N PHE A 41 -6.43 -17.54 6.14
CA PHE A 41 -6.33 -17.25 7.56
C PHE A 41 -6.21 -18.55 8.37
N ALA A 42 -7.02 -19.56 8.05
CA ALA A 42 -6.96 -20.88 8.69
C ALA A 42 -5.61 -21.58 8.41
N GLU A 43 -5.08 -21.48 7.18
CA GLU A 43 -3.76 -22.00 6.81
C GLU A 43 -2.65 -21.31 7.59
N LEU A 44 -2.64 -19.97 7.64
CA LEU A 44 -1.66 -19.19 8.41
C LEU A 44 -1.77 -19.44 9.92
N LEU A 45 -3.00 -19.56 10.43
CA LEU A 45 -3.25 -19.91 11.83
C LEU A 45 -2.73 -21.32 12.14
N LEU A 46 -2.96 -22.29 11.25
CA LEU A 46 -2.44 -23.65 11.39
C LEU A 46 -0.91 -23.63 11.42
N ILE A 47 -0.26 -22.87 10.55
CA ILE A 47 1.21 -22.73 10.54
C ILE A 47 1.72 -22.09 11.84
N ALA A 48 1.02 -21.08 12.35
CA ALA A 48 1.37 -20.45 13.62
C ALA A 48 1.20 -21.42 14.79
N LEU A 49 0.11 -22.20 14.81
CA LEU A 49 -0.12 -23.23 15.82
C LEU A 49 0.92 -24.35 15.76
N SER A 50 1.30 -24.80 14.55
CA SER A 50 2.40 -25.75 14.36
C SER A 50 3.73 -25.17 14.85
N GLY A 51 4.00 -23.89 14.60
CA GLY A 51 5.18 -23.19 15.12
C GLY A 51 5.20 -23.14 16.65
N LEU A 52 4.06 -22.80 17.28
CA LEU A 52 3.89 -22.81 18.73
C LEU A 52 4.06 -24.22 19.33
N PHE A 53 3.55 -25.25 18.65
CA PHE A 53 3.71 -26.63 19.06
C PHE A 53 5.18 -27.08 18.99
N CYS A 54 5.93 -26.68 17.97
CA CYS A 54 7.38 -26.89 17.91
C CYS A 54 8.11 -26.20 19.06
N ILE A 55 7.75 -24.95 19.40
CA ILE A 55 8.32 -24.24 20.55
C ILE A 55 8.02 -24.99 21.85
N ALA A 56 6.76 -25.37 22.08
CA ALA A 56 6.35 -26.11 23.27
C ALA A 56 7.10 -27.44 23.40
N SER A 57 7.23 -28.17 22.30
CA SER A 57 7.97 -29.44 22.25
C SER A 57 9.47 -29.23 22.50
N GLY A 58 10.05 -28.18 21.93
CA GLY A 58 11.44 -27.80 22.20
C GLY A 58 11.67 -27.45 23.68
N CYS A 59 10.75 -26.71 24.30
CA CYS A 59 10.79 -26.41 25.73
C CYS A 59 10.65 -27.68 26.59
N ILE A 60 9.73 -28.60 26.23
CA ILE A 60 9.57 -29.87 26.93
C ILE A 60 10.83 -30.71 26.82
N LEU A 61 11.47 -30.80 25.66
CA LEU A 61 12.75 -31.52 25.51
C LEU A 61 13.86 -30.90 26.36
N LEU A 62 13.91 -29.57 26.42
CA LEU A 62 14.86 -28.84 27.24
C LEU A 62 14.64 -29.11 28.74
N ILE A 63 13.37 -29.20 29.19
CA ILE A 63 13.02 -29.62 30.55
C ILE A 63 13.34 -31.11 30.76
N SER A 64 12.99 -32.00 29.83
CA SER A 64 13.19 -33.45 29.96
C SER A 64 14.66 -33.87 29.96
N THR A 65 15.61 -33.03 29.54
CA THR A 65 17.03 -33.28 29.84
C THR A 65 17.32 -33.46 31.33
N THR A 66 16.42 -32.98 32.19
CA THR A 66 16.49 -33.16 33.64
C THR A 66 15.86 -34.46 34.14
N PHE A 67 15.07 -35.17 33.32
CA PHE A 67 14.36 -36.39 33.68
C PHE A 67 14.58 -37.50 32.64
N THR A 68 15.22 -38.60 33.05
CA THR A 68 15.48 -39.80 32.24
C THR A 68 14.17 -40.44 31.74
N TYR A 69 13.65 -40.00 30.59
CA TYR A 69 12.45 -40.56 29.96
C TYR A 69 12.81 -41.35 28.69
N ASN A 70 12.16 -42.50 28.52
CA ASN A 70 12.48 -43.47 27.47
C ASN A 70 12.13 -42.98 26.05
N LEU A 71 13.09 -43.18 25.15
CA LEU A 71 13.25 -42.57 23.83
C LEU A 71 12.42 -43.16 22.69
N PHE A 72 11.56 -44.15 22.94
CA PHE A 72 10.91 -44.91 21.85
C PHE A 72 9.97 -44.06 20.97
N THR A 73 9.57 -42.87 21.43
CA THR A 73 8.69 -41.95 20.68
C THR A 73 9.40 -40.88 19.85
N THR A 74 10.72 -40.64 19.97
CA THR A 74 11.39 -39.53 19.26
C THR A 74 11.40 -39.66 17.74
N TRP A 75 11.40 -40.90 17.22
CA TRP A 75 11.32 -41.14 15.78
C TRP A 75 10.00 -40.63 15.16
N LEU A 76 8.88 -40.77 15.90
CA LEU A 76 7.59 -40.23 15.48
C LEU A 76 7.62 -38.69 15.40
N TRP A 77 8.36 -38.03 16.29
CA TRP A 77 8.50 -36.57 16.29
C TRP A 77 9.28 -36.05 15.07
N LEU A 78 10.35 -36.75 14.67
CA LEU A 78 11.13 -36.42 13.47
C LEU A 78 10.29 -36.49 12.17
N SER A 79 9.45 -37.52 12.04
CA SER A 79 8.53 -37.65 10.91
C SER A 79 7.47 -36.54 10.91
N LEU A 80 6.94 -36.17 12.08
CA LEU A 80 5.92 -35.13 12.20
C LEU A 80 6.48 -33.73 11.90
N VAL A 81 7.70 -33.44 12.34
CA VAL A 81 8.40 -32.16 12.11
C VAL A 81 8.74 -31.97 10.63
N SER A 82 9.11 -33.02 9.91
CA SER A 82 9.44 -32.93 8.47
C SER A 82 8.21 -32.77 7.56
N ALA A 83 7.03 -33.24 7.99
CA ALA A 83 5.79 -33.10 7.23
C ALA A 83 5.25 -31.65 7.18
N VAL A 84 5.50 -30.86 8.23
CA VAL A 84 4.96 -29.48 8.36
C VAL A 84 5.51 -28.52 7.28
N PRO A 85 6.83 -28.44 7.04
CA PRO A 85 7.40 -27.63 5.96
C PRO A 85 6.91 -28.04 4.57
N ILE A 86 6.73 -29.35 4.32
CA ILE A 86 6.27 -29.89 3.03
C ILE A 86 4.82 -29.47 2.76
N ALA A 87 3.93 -29.62 3.76
CA ALA A 87 2.56 -29.16 3.67
C ALA A 87 2.48 -27.64 3.46
N PHE A 88 3.30 -26.88 4.20
CA PHE A 88 3.41 -25.43 4.01
C PHE A 88 3.91 -25.08 2.59
N GLY A 89 4.82 -25.87 2.03
CA GLY A 89 5.44 -25.61 0.72
C GLY A 89 4.45 -25.83 -0.39
N TRP A 90 3.70 -26.92 -0.28
CA TRP A 90 2.59 -27.24 -1.17
C TRP A 90 1.52 -26.14 -1.19
N ILE A 91 1.13 -25.65 -0.02
CA ILE A 91 0.16 -24.55 0.12
C ILE A 91 0.69 -23.28 -0.57
N MET A 92 1.94 -22.90 -0.32
CA MET A 92 2.57 -21.70 -0.90
C MET A 92 2.76 -21.80 -2.42
N TYR A 93 3.06 -23.00 -2.95
CA TYR A 93 3.12 -23.27 -4.39
C TYR A 93 1.75 -23.02 -5.05
N ARG A 94 0.68 -23.54 -4.45
CA ARG A 94 -0.70 -23.40 -4.95
C ARG A 94 -1.18 -21.94 -4.97
N GLN A 95 -0.58 -21.09 -4.15
CA GLN A 95 -0.89 -19.65 -4.08
C GLN A 95 -0.11 -18.81 -5.11
N GLY A 96 0.76 -19.42 -5.93
CA GLY A 96 1.51 -18.74 -6.99
C GLY A 96 2.61 -17.79 -6.48
N ASN A 97 2.94 -17.87 -5.19
CA ASN A 97 3.94 -17.01 -4.56
C ASN A 97 5.33 -17.66 -4.64
N ARG A 98 5.91 -17.67 -5.86
CA ARG A 98 7.15 -18.39 -6.19
C ARG A 98 8.32 -18.11 -5.24
N ARG A 99 8.44 -16.90 -4.71
CA ARG A 99 9.53 -16.52 -3.79
C ARG A 99 9.43 -17.23 -2.43
N LEU A 100 8.22 -17.33 -1.88
CA LEU A 100 8.02 -17.99 -0.59
C LEU A 100 8.00 -19.52 -0.73
N PHE A 101 7.56 -20.02 -1.87
CA PHE A 101 7.73 -21.44 -2.20
C PHE A 101 9.22 -21.83 -2.21
N MET A 102 10.07 -21.05 -2.88
CA MET A 102 11.52 -21.27 -2.87
C MET A 102 12.10 -21.18 -1.45
N LEU A 103 11.71 -20.17 -0.67
CA LEU A 103 12.20 -20.02 0.70
C LEU A 103 11.80 -21.20 1.58
N ASN A 104 10.60 -21.74 1.38
CA ASN A 104 10.16 -22.91 2.11
C ASN A 104 10.85 -24.21 1.63
N ILE A 105 11.07 -24.39 0.31
CA ILE A 105 11.90 -25.51 -0.17
C ILE A 105 13.29 -25.47 0.47
N MET A 106 13.92 -24.30 0.50
CA MET A 106 15.23 -24.13 1.14
C MET A 106 15.16 -24.43 2.64
N SER A 107 14.09 -24.01 3.33
CA SER A 107 13.86 -24.33 4.74
C SER A 107 13.65 -25.83 4.96
N CYS A 108 12.91 -26.52 4.08
CA CYS A 108 12.73 -27.98 4.12
C CYS A 108 14.07 -28.69 3.96
N ILE A 109 14.83 -28.33 2.92
CA ILE A 109 16.14 -28.94 2.63
C ILE A 109 17.09 -28.73 3.81
N LEU A 110 17.16 -27.50 4.34
CA LEU A 110 18.01 -27.20 5.49
C LEU A 110 17.59 -27.97 6.74
N SER A 111 16.29 -28.09 7.00
CA SER A 111 15.78 -28.87 8.15
C SER A 111 16.08 -30.35 8.01
N LEU A 112 15.95 -30.89 6.79
CA LEU A 112 16.21 -32.30 6.50
C LEU A 112 17.71 -32.62 6.60
N LEU A 113 18.57 -31.73 6.08
CA LEU A 113 20.03 -31.82 6.24
C LEU A 113 20.44 -31.77 7.71
N LEU A 114 19.84 -30.87 8.50
CA LEU A 114 20.13 -30.75 9.92
C LEU A 114 19.74 -32.02 10.67
N VAL A 115 18.56 -32.56 10.40
CA VAL A 115 18.09 -33.83 10.97
C VAL A 115 19.03 -34.98 10.61
N THR A 116 19.41 -35.12 9.34
CA THR A 116 20.32 -36.18 8.91
C THR A 116 21.72 -36.03 9.50
N ALA A 117 22.21 -34.80 9.68
CA ALA A 117 23.50 -34.54 10.30
C ALA A 117 23.48 -34.92 11.79
N VAL A 118 22.39 -34.62 12.49
CA VAL A 118 22.18 -34.99 13.90
C VAL A 118 22.08 -36.51 14.04
N ASP A 119 21.28 -37.19 13.21
CA ASP A 119 21.14 -38.66 13.24
C ASP A 119 22.46 -39.37 12.90
N TYR A 120 23.17 -38.89 11.87
CA TYR A 120 24.50 -39.39 11.53
C TYR A 120 25.49 -39.22 12.69
N TRP A 121 25.47 -38.06 13.36
CA TRP A 121 26.32 -37.81 14.52
C TRP A 121 26.04 -38.79 15.67
N PHE A 122 24.77 -39.06 15.97
CA PHE A 122 24.36 -40.02 17.00
C PHE A 122 24.76 -41.46 16.66
N ASN A 123 24.54 -41.90 15.43
CA ASN A 123 24.88 -43.25 15.00
C ASN A 123 26.40 -43.50 14.95
N THR A 124 27.19 -42.45 14.70
CA THR A 124 28.66 -42.54 14.65
C THR A 124 29.32 -42.43 16.02
N HIS A 125 28.64 -41.85 17.02
CA HIS A 125 29.16 -41.69 18.37
C HIS A 125 28.20 -42.33 19.40
N PRO A 126 28.19 -43.67 19.53
CA PRO A 126 27.30 -44.40 20.45
C PRO A 126 27.65 -44.22 21.95
N ALA A 127 28.28 -43.11 22.32
CA ALA A 127 28.53 -42.77 23.71
C ALA A 127 27.23 -42.34 24.39
N HIS A 128 27.12 -42.66 25.69
CA HIS A 128 25.99 -42.38 26.58
C HIS A 128 25.18 -41.15 26.19
N LEU A 129 23.86 -41.31 26.11
CA LEU A 129 22.86 -40.28 25.80
C LEU A 129 23.15 -38.94 26.48
N ASP A 130 23.93 -38.10 25.81
CA ASP A 130 24.43 -36.87 26.40
C ASP A 130 23.29 -35.84 26.44
N PRO A 131 23.04 -35.21 27.61
CA PRO A 131 22.01 -34.18 27.77
C PRO A 131 22.19 -33.00 26.81
N ILE A 132 23.40 -32.80 26.29
CA ILE A 132 23.76 -31.77 25.30
C ILE A 132 22.93 -31.91 24.02
N ALA A 133 22.68 -33.13 23.55
CA ALA A 133 22.03 -33.32 22.26
C ALA A 133 20.54 -32.99 22.30
N TYR A 134 19.89 -33.23 23.44
CA TYR A 134 18.52 -32.78 23.69
C TYR A 134 18.41 -31.25 23.82
N LEU A 135 19.40 -30.61 24.44
CA LEU A 135 19.46 -29.15 24.54
C LEU A 135 19.57 -28.52 23.15
N PHE A 136 20.42 -29.09 22.28
CA PHE A 136 20.56 -28.63 20.90
C PHE A 136 19.27 -28.86 20.08
N GLY A 137 18.67 -30.05 20.16
CA GLY A 137 17.41 -30.36 19.49
C GLY A 137 16.26 -29.45 19.93
N GLY A 138 16.15 -29.19 21.24
CA GLY A 138 15.16 -28.27 21.81
C GLY A 138 15.34 -26.83 21.30
N LEU A 139 16.57 -26.30 21.31
CA LEU A 139 16.88 -24.97 20.79
C LEU A 139 16.55 -24.85 19.29
N CYS A 140 16.89 -25.86 18.48
CA CYS A 140 16.57 -25.86 17.05
C CYS A 140 15.06 -25.83 16.78
N LEU A 141 14.25 -26.56 17.56
CA LEU A 141 12.79 -26.54 17.44
C LEU A 141 12.21 -25.18 17.86
N ILE A 142 12.74 -24.56 18.92
CA ILE A 142 12.32 -23.23 19.37
C ILE A 142 12.60 -22.17 18.29
N VAL A 143 13.80 -22.17 17.70
CA VAL A 143 14.19 -21.21 16.65
C VAL A 143 13.34 -21.40 15.39
N THR A 144 13.17 -22.65 14.95
CA THR A 144 12.35 -22.98 13.77
C THR A 144 10.89 -22.60 13.98
N GLY A 145 10.30 -22.96 15.13
CA GLY A 145 8.92 -22.63 15.47
C GLY A 145 8.69 -21.11 15.59
N SER A 146 9.66 -20.37 16.13
CA SER A 146 9.61 -18.91 16.24
C SER A 146 9.66 -18.24 14.86
N LEU A 147 10.54 -18.72 13.97
CA LEU A 147 10.65 -18.22 12.60
C LEU A 147 9.34 -18.48 11.81
N MET A 148 8.77 -19.68 11.90
CA MET A 148 7.50 -20.01 11.24
C MET A 148 6.35 -19.13 11.75
N SER A 149 6.27 -18.93 13.07
CA SER A 149 5.24 -18.06 13.68
C SER A 149 5.41 -16.61 13.25
N PHE A 150 6.64 -16.08 13.27
CA PHE A 150 6.95 -14.73 12.83
C PHE A 150 6.63 -14.51 11.35
N LEU A 151 7.00 -15.45 10.48
CA LEU A 151 6.68 -15.40 9.05
C LEU A 151 5.17 -15.46 8.82
N SER A 152 4.44 -16.34 9.53
CA SER A 152 2.99 -16.41 9.42
C SER A 152 2.31 -15.08 9.82
N LEU A 153 2.74 -14.50 10.94
CA LEU A 153 2.28 -13.19 11.41
C LEU A 153 2.62 -12.07 10.42
N TYR A 154 3.80 -12.12 9.79
CA TYR A 154 4.20 -11.15 8.79
C TYR A 154 3.39 -11.25 7.48
N PHE A 155 2.98 -12.47 7.10
CA PHE A 155 2.20 -12.73 5.88
C PHE A 155 0.69 -12.74 6.09
N LEU A 156 0.20 -12.54 7.31
CA LEU A 156 -1.23 -12.37 7.56
C LEU A 156 -1.78 -11.30 6.61
N PRO A 157 -2.81 -11.64 5.81
CA PRO A 157 -3.29 -10.76 4.76
C PRO A 157 -3.79 -9.48 5.41
N LEU A 158 -2.95 -8.46 5.37
CA LEU A 158 -3.27 -7.12 5.84
C LEU A 158 -4.46 -6.65 5.03
N LEU A 159 -5.65 -6.67 5.65
CA LEU A 159 -6.86 -6.20 5.02
C LEU A 159 -6.67 -4.71 4.84
N ARG A 160 -6.38 -4.31 3.60
CA ARG A 160 -6.33 -2.91 3.21
C ARG A 160 -7.68 -2.56 2.63
N SER A 161 -8.32 -1.57 3.20
CA SER A 161 -9.54 -1.01 2.64
C SER A 161 -9.50 0.51 2.69
N VAL A 162 -10.17 1.12 1.72
CA VAL A 162 -10.40 2.56 1.69
C VAL A 162 -11.90 2.80 1.72
N LEU A 163 -12.32 3.57 2.71
CA LEU A 163 -13.67 4.11 2.81
C LEU A 163 -13.64 5.54 2.28
N ILE A 164 -14.37 5.79 1.20
CA ILE A 164 -14.54 7.12 0.62
C ILE A 164 -15.82 7.72 1.19
N CYS A 165 -15.71 8.87 1.85
CA CYS A 165 -16.82 9.61 2.43
C CYS A 165 -17.05 10.94 1.69
N THR A 166 -18.04 11.71 2.11
CA THR A 166 -18.35 13.02 1.51
C THR A 166 -17.22 14.02 1.71
N ASP A 167 -16.59 14.02 2.88
CA ASP A 167 -15.65 15.08 3.31
C ASP A 167 -14.19 14.57 3.42
N GLY A 168 -13.97 13.28 3.20
CA GLY A 168 -12.64 12.71 3.20
C GLY A 168 -12.61 11.24 2.83
N CYS A 169 -11.47 10.62 3.08
CA CYS A 169 -11.30 9.18 2.97
C CYS A 169 -10.54 8.61 4.18
N LEU A 170 -10.90 7.39 4.54
CA LEU A 170 -10.31 6.64 5.63
C LEU A 170 -9.56 5.43 5.06
N PHE A 171 -8.28 5.33 5.37
CA PHE A 171 -7.43 4.19 5.03
C PHE A 171 -7.37 3.27 6.23
N MET A 172 -8.00 2.12 6.09
CA MET A 172 -8.05 1.08 7.11
C MET A 172 -7.04 0.00 6.76
N GLN A 173 -6.08 -0.21 7.64
CA GLN A 173 -5.10 -1.28 7.58
C GLN A 173 -5.08 -1.98 8.93
N THR A 174 -5.35 -3.30 8.96
CA THR A 174 -5.60 -4.05 10.21
C THR A 174 -4.56 -3.85 11.32
N LEU A 175 -3.28 -3.68 10.97
CA LEU A 175 -2.18 -3.55 11.94
C LEU A 175 -1.64 -2.11 12.08
N GLN A 176 -2.20 -1.13 11.37
CA GLN A 176 -1.71 0.24 11.44
C GLN A 176 -2.83 1.18 11.88
N PRO A 177 -2.48 2.27 12.61
CA PRO A 177 -3.47 3.28 12.96
C PRO A 177 -4.16 3.77 11.69
N HIS A 178 -5.48 3.93 11.78
CA HIS A 178 -6.27 4.41 10.65
C HIS A 178 -5.75 5.76 10.20
N LYS A 179 -5.42 5.87 8.91
CA LYS A 179 -5.01 7.15 8.32
C LYS A 179 -6.24 7.84 7.76
N VAL A 180 -6.60 8.96 8.37
CA VAL A 180 -7.69 9.83 7.95
C VAL A 180 -7.11 10.90 7.04
N VAL A 181 -7.74 11.13 5.89
CA VAL A 181 -7.38 12.22 4.98
C VAL A 181 -8.65 12.96 4.60
N ARG A 182 -8.80 14.19 5.08
CA ARG A 182 -9.90 15.06 4.64
C ARG A 182 -9.59 15.72 3.31
N TRP A 183 -10.61 16.05 2.52
CA TRP A 183 -10.37 16.60 1.17
C TRP A 183 -9.66 17.95 1.21
N GLU A 184 -9.97 18.79 2.20
CA GLU A 184 -9.31 20.08 2.43
C GLU A 184 -7.85 19.95 2.87
N GLN A 185 -7.47 18.80 3.45
CA GLN A 185 -6.09 18.54 3.86
C GLN A 185 -5.21 18.13 2.68
N ILE A 186 -5.78 17.72 1.54
CA ILE A 186 -4.99 17.33 0.37
C ILE A 186 -4.37 18.59 -0.23
N ALA A 187 -3.03 18.62 -0.26
CA ALA A 187 -2.26 19.71 -0.84
C ALA A 187 -1.90 19.45 -2.31
N SER A 188 -1.59 18.21 -2.68
CA SER A 188 -1.36 17.82 -4.07
C SER A 188 -1.64 16.35 -4.32
N PHE A 189 -1.98 16.03 -5.58
CA PHE A 189 -2.23 14.67 -6.03
C PHE A 189 -1.35 14.33 -7.24
N ARG A 190 -0.33 13.49 -7.02
CA ARG A 190 0.65 13.12 -8.06
C ARG A 190 0.39 11.72 -8.57
N LEU A 191 0.08 11.58 -9.86
CA LEU A 191 0.07 10.28 -10.53
C LEU A 191 1.50 9.94 -10.99
N GLY A 192 2.05 8.82 -10.50
CA GLY A 192 3.35 8.28 -10.89
C GLY A 192 3.21 6.94 -11.62
N LYS A 193 4.33 6.43 -12.14
CA LYS A 193 4.39 5.09 -12.77
C LYS A 193 4.02 4.01 -11.75
N GLY A 194 2.77 3.55 -11.80
CA GLY A 194 2.27 2.45 -10.96
C GLY A 194 1.84 2.83 -9.55
N PHE A 195 1.76 4.13 -9.20
CA PHE A 195 1.17 4.56 -7.93
C PHE A 195 0.63 5.98 -8.03
N ALA A 196 -0.39 6.31 -7.22
CA ALA A 196 -0.78 7.69 -6.96
C ALA A 196 -0.26 8.09 -5.57
N ARG A 197 0.33 9.27 -5.46
CA ARG A 197 0.79 9.85 -4.21
C ARG A 197 -0.11 11.02 -3.84
N ILE A 198 -0.80 10.90 -2.72
CA ILE A 198 -1.57 11.98 -2.10
C ILE A 198 -0.65 12.63 -1.08
N ILE A 199 -0.43 13.93 -1.21
CA ILE A 199 0.38 14.72 -0.28
C ILE A 199 -0.59 15.63 0.46
N CYS A 200 -0.58 15.55 1.77
CA CYS A 200 -1.41 16.38 2.64
C CYS A 200 -0.65 17.65 3.05
N SER A 201 -1.38 18.64 3.52
CA SER A 201 -0.86 19.94 3.98
C SER A 201 0.07 19.83 5.18
N ASP A 202 -0.09 18.78 6.00
CA ASP A 202 0.80 18.43 7.12
C ASP A 202 2.14 17.80 6.67
N GLY A 203 2.40 17.73 5.36
CA GLY A 203 3.57 17.09 4.78
C GLY A 203 3.50 15.57 4.73
N THR A 204 2.48 14.95 5.34
CA THR A 204 2.32 13.50 5.26
C THR A 204 1.94 13.09 3.84
N SER A 205 2.49 11.96 3.40
CA SER A 205 2.17 11.41 2.09
C SER A 205 1.57 10.03 2.21
N MET A 206 0.82 9.65 1.18
CA MET A 206 0.17 8.36 1.11
C MET A 206 0.25 7.84 -0.32
N LYS A 207 0.67 6.58 -0.45
CA LYS A 207 0.90 5.95 -1.75
C LYS A 207 -0.17 4.89 -2.01
N LEU A 208 -1.06 5.16 -2.97
CA LEU A 208 -1.97 4.16 -3.53
C LEU A 208 -1.26 3.40 -4.64
N ARG A 209 -0.90 2.14 -4.39
CA ARG A 209 -0.22 1.30 -5.40
C ARG A 209 -1.21 0.79 -6.44
N ARG A 210 -0.77 0.72 -7.70
CA ARG A 210 -1.56 0.18 -8.82
C ARG A 210 -1.77 -1.34 -8.73
N THR A 211 -0.96 -2.02 -7.92
CA THR A 211 -1.10 -3.46 -7.67
C THR A 211 -2.33 -3.81 -6.84
N TRP A 212 -3.00 -2.83 -6.24
CA TRP A 212 -4.22 -3.07 -5.49
C TRP A 212 -5.41 -3.31 -6.41
N ALA A 213 -6.27 -4.26 -6.07
CA ALA A 213 -7.49 -4.50 -6.83
C ALA A 213 -8.33 -3.21 -6.89
N HIS A 214 -8.78 -2.80 -8.08
CA HIS A 214 -9.53 -1.54 -8.28
C HIS A 214 -8.78 -0.25 -7.93
N SER A 215 -7.45 -0.27 -7.84
CA SER A 215 -6.67 0.93 -7.54
C SER A 215 -6.97 2.08 -8.50
N SER A 216 -7.14 1.82 -9.80
CA SER A 216 -7.43 2.85 -10.80
C SER A 216 -8.77 3.53 -10.53
N THR A 217 -9.83 2.76 -10.31
CA THR A 217 -11.15 3.29 -9.96
C THR A 217 -11.10 4.12 -8.68
N VAL A 218 -10.41 3.64 -7.64
CA VAL A 218 -10.25 4.40 -6.39
C VAL A 218 -9.44 5.67 -6.62
N GLN A 219 -8.36 5.61 -7.37
CA GLN A 219 -7.54 6.77 -7.73
C GLN A 219 -8.38 7.81 -8.48
N HIS A 220 -9.16 7.42 -9.48
CA HIS A 220 -10.04 8.34 -10.20
C HIS A 220 -11.14 8.95 -9.31
N LEU A 221 -11.73 8.18 -8.40
CA LEU A 221 -12.75 8.69 -7.48
C LEU A 221 -12.16 9.68 -6.47
N ILE A 222 -11.05 9.32 -5.83
CA ILE A 222 -10.35 10.22 -4.90
C ILE A 222 -9.90 11.47 -5.65
N TYR A 223 -9.32 11.30 -6.84
CA TYR A 223 -8.89 12.42 -7.67
C TYR A 223 -10.04 13.34 -8.04
N GLY A 224 -11.19 12.80 -8.48
CA GLY A 224 -12.36 13.62 -8.83
C GLY A 224 -12.93 14.39 -7.64
N LYS A 225 -12.86 13.84 -6.42
CA LYS A 225 -13.23 14.54 -5.19
C LYS A 225 -12.20 15.60 -4.81
N ALA A 226 -10.92 15.23 -4.73
CA ALA A 226 -9.82 16.14 -4.40
C ALA A 226 -9.70 17.29 -5.41
N PHE A 227 -9.92 17.04 -6.70
CA PHE A 227 -9.88 18.02 -7.77
C PHE A 227 -10.79 19.20 -7.48
N ARG A 228 -12.03 18.96 -7.03
CA ARG A 228 -12.98 20.04 -6.73
C ARG A 228 -12.45 20.98 -5.65
N HIS A 229 -11.87 20.43 -4.59
CA HIS A 229 -11.30 21.21 -3.49
C HIS A 229 -10.02 21.95 -3.91
N LEU A 230 -9.10 21.25 -4.57
CA LEU A 230 -7.85 21.84 -5.05
C LEU A 230 -8.10 22.95 -6.07
N PHE A 231 -9.03 22.74 -7.00
CA PHE A 231 -9.41 23.74 -7.99
C PHE A 231 -10.12 24.93 -7.35
N ALA A 232 -11.07 24.70 -6.42
CA ALA A 232 -11.74 25.79 -5.70
C ALA A 232 -10.73 26.65 -4.91
N ARG A 233 -9.76 26.02 -4.24
CA ARG A 233 -8.67 26.70 -3.54
C ARG A 233 -7.80 27.51 -4.50
N ALA A 234 -7.32 26.90 -5.59
CA ALA A 234 -6.50 27.59 -6.59
C ALA A 234 -7.23 28.79 -7.20
N ARG A 235 -8.53 28.63 -7.51
CA ARG A 235 -9.39 29.72 -8.01
C ARG A 235 -9.57 30.83 -6.97
N SER A 236 -9.79 30.48 -5.71
CA SER A 236 -9.93 31.45 -4.63
C SER A 236 -8.66 32.28 -4.44
N SER A 237 -7.49 31.64 -4.34
CA SER A 237 -6.19 32.32 -4.24
C SER A 237 -5.92 33.21 -5.44
N TYR A 238 -6.22 32.75 -6.66
CA TYR A 238 -6.10 33.59 -7.85
C TYR A 238 -6.99 34.84 -7.78
N ASN A 239 -8.27 34.67 -7.39
CA ASN A 239 -9.23 35.76 -7.30
C ASN A 239 -8.90 36.77 -6.19
N SER A 240 -8.18 36.36 -5.14
CA SER A 240 -7.69 37.26 -4.09
C SER A 240 -6.39 37.97 -4.46
N GLY A 241 -5.87 37.78 -5.68
CA GLY A 241 -4.61 38.36 -6.14
C GLY A 241 -3.37 37.63 -5.65
N GLU A 242 -3.53 36.49 -4.95
CA GLU A 242 -2.40 35.67 -4.54
C GLU A 242 -1.84 34.88 -5.73
N SER A 243 -0.55 34.59 -5.68
CA SER A 243 0.12 33.76 -6.67
C SER A 243 -0.15 32.27 -6.41
N VAL A 244 -0.44 31.52 -7.46
CA VAL A 244 -0.72 30.06 -7.37
C VAL A 244 0.40 29.27 -8.02
N GLY A 245 1.16 28.53 -7.22
CA GLY A 245 2.30 27.75 -7.67
C GLY A 245 1.95 26.34 -8.18
N PHE A 246 2.48 25.97 -9.34
CA PHE A 246 2.41 24.66 -9.98
C PHE A 246 3.80 24.22 -10.44
N GLY A 247 4.64 23.81 -9.48
CA GLY A 247 6.04 23.45 -9.78
C GLY A 247 6.82 24.67 -10.25
N ARG A 248 7.31 24.65 -11.50
CA ARG A 248 8.04 25.79 -12.08
C ARG A 248 7.13 26.96 -12.51
N PHE A 249 5.83 26.72 -12.67
CA PHE A 249 4.91 27.78 -13.05
C PHE A 249 4.28 28.44 -11.84
N THR A 250 4.08 29.74 -11.92
CA THR A 250 3.33 30.54 -10.96
C THR A 250 2.28 31.33 -11.73
N VAL A 251 1.02 31.14 -11.39
CA VAL A 251 -0.11 31.84 -12.00
C VAL A 251 -0.42 33.08 -11.17
N THR A 252 -0.39 34.27 -11.77
CA THR A 252 -0.68 35.55 -11.12
C THR A 252 -1.70 36.35 -11.92
N TRP A 253 -2.17 37.48 -11.37
CA TRP A 253 -3.09 38.37 -12.07
C TRP A 253 -2.49 38.96 -13.36
N GLN A 254 -1.16 39.11 -13.46
CA GLN A 254 -0.49 39.63 -14.66
C GLN A 254 -0.29 38.58 -15.75
N GLY A 255 -0.12 37.30 -15.39
CA GLY A 255 0.17 36.25 -16.36
C GLY A 255 0.59 34.92 -15.73
N ILE A 256 1.34 34.14 -16.51
CA ILE A 256 1.97 32.90 -16.06
C ILE A 256 3.48 33.11 -16.03
N HIS A 257 4.11 32.98 -14.88
CA HIS A 257 5.56 33.04 -14.75
C HIS A 257 6.14 31.61 -14.74
N ASN A 258 7.14 31.31 -15.58
CA ASN A 258 7.77 29.97 -15.62
C ASN A 258 9.11 29.87 -14.85
N GLY A 259 9.43 30.91 -14.07
CA GLY A 259 10.70 31.04 -13.36
C GLY A 259 11.75 31.86 -14.12
N ARG A 260 11.58 32.04 -15.44
CA ARG A 260 12.49 32.82 -16.29
C ARG A 260 11.81 34.04 -16.91
N GLN A 261 10.57 33.86 -17.35
CA GLN A 261 9.80 34.88 -18.06
C GLN A 261 8.35 34.87 -17.58
N LEU A 262 7.74 36.06 -17.60
CA LEU A 262 6.31 36.25 -17.44
C LEU A 262 5.64 36.19 -18.82
N PHE A 263 4.64 35.32 -18.97
CA PHE A 263 3.75 35.27 -20.13
C PHE A 263 2.45 36.04 -19.80
N PRO A 264 2.27 37.27 -20.33
CA PRO A 264 1.06 38.06 -20.09
C PRO A 264 -0.18 37.34 -20.60
N TRP A 265 -1.33 37.56 -19.93
CA TRP A 265 -2.60 36.95 -20.34
C TRP A 265 -3.01 37.28 -21.78
N ASP A 266 -2.67 38.48 -22.25
CA ASP A 266 -3.04 38.96 -23.59
C ASP A 266 -2.29 38.21 -24.71
N GLN A 267 -1.16 37.59 -24.39
CA GLN A 267 -0.38 36.77 -25.34
C GLN A 267 -0.83 35.30 -25.36
N LEU A 268 -1.62 34.85 -24.38
CA LEU A 268 -2.00 33.46 -24.20
C LEU A 268 -3.37 33.15 -24.82
N ARG A 269 -3.40 32.23 -25.79
CA ARG A 269 -4.66 31.74 -26.40
C ARG A 269 -5.25 30.57 -25.64
N SER A 270 -4.41 29.58 -25.32
CA SER A 270 -4.88 28.34 -24.67
C SER A 270 -3.75 27.61 -23.95
N CYS A 271 -4.13 26.65 -23.12
CA CYS A 271 -3.23 25.73 -22.46
C CYS A 271 -3.76 24.31 -22.70
N VAL A 272 -2.95 23.48 -23.36
CA VAL A 272 -3.37 22.17 -23.88
C VAL A 272 -2.40 21.06 -23.48
N TYR A 273 -2.92 19.84 -23.35
CA TYR A 273 -2.09 18.66 -23.16
C TYR A 273 -1.44 18.25 -24.49
N VAL A 274 -0.13 18.05 -24.46
CA VAL A 274 0.65 17.58 -25.63
C VAL A 274 1.53 16.42 -25.16
N ASP A 275 1.32 15.23 -25.72
CA ASP A 275 2.00 13.98 -25.38
C ASP A 275 2.05 13.66 -23.87
N SER A 276 3.19 13.98 -23.24
CA SER A 276 3.50 13.74 -21.83
C SER A 276 3.67 15.04 -21.02
N GLY A 277 3.15 16.14 -21.55
CA GLY A 277 3.30 17.49 -21.02
C GLY A 277 2.10 18.39 -21.22
N VAL A 278 2.30 19.65 -20.89
CA VAL A 278 1.36 20.76 -21.05
C VAL A 278 2.07 21.86 -21.82
N ALA A 279 1.43 22.34 -22.88
CA ALA A 279 1.92 23.43 -23.72
C ALA A 279 1.10 24.70 -23.51
N LEU A 280 1.79 25.83 -23.40
CA LEU A 280 1.20 27.16 -23.45
C LEU A 280 1.20 27.65 -24.90
N ILE A 281 0.03 27.94 -25.44
CA ILE A 281 -0.15 28.33 -26.85
C ILE A 281 -0.48 29.82 -26.93
N SER A 282 0.25 30.55 -27.75
CA SER A 282 0.06 31.98 -27.97
C SER A 282 -1.15 32.28 -28.86
N VAL A 283 -1.53 33.55 -28.96
CA VAL A 283 -2.54 34.03 -29.92
C VAL A 283 -2.15 33.77 -31.38
N GLU A 284 -0.85 33.70 -31.67
CA GLU A 284 -0.29 33.42 -33.01
C GLU A 284 -0.12 31.92 -33.28
N ASP A 285 -0.70 31.05 -32.44
CA ASP A 285 -0.56 29.59 -32.51
C ASP A 285 0.89 29.07 -32.37
N THR A 286 1.77 29.88 -31.77
CA THR A 286 3.13 29.49 -31.42
C THR A 286 3.18 28.88 -30.01
N CYS A 287 4.02 27.86 -29.83
CA CYS A 287 4.25 27.26 -28.52
C CYS A 287 5.18 28.17 -27.70
N LEU A 288 4.66 28.78 -26.64
CA LEU A 288 5.41 29.69 -25.77
C LEU A 288 6.31 28.94 -24.80
N ASP A 289 5.79 27.85 -24.21
CA ASP A 289 6.53 26.99 -23.31
C ASP A 289 5.91 25.58 -23.28
N LEU A 290 6.76 24.58 -23.08
CA LEU A 290 6.38 23.19 -22.94
C LEU A 290 6.94 22.63 -21.63
N ALA A 291 6.07 22.04 -20.82
CA ALA A 291 6.46 21.41 -19.56
C ALA A 291 6.01 19.96 -19.48
N TYR A 292 6.94 19.09 -19.09
CA TYR A 292 6.63 17.69 -18.81
C TYR A 292 5.76 17.56 -17.56
N LEU A 293 4.84 16.58 -17.56
CA LEU A 293 3.96 16.28 -16.42
C LEU A 293 4.75 15.92 -15.14
N SER A 294 6.00 15.49 -15.27
CA SER A 294 6.90 15.25 -14.13
C SER A 294 7.32 16.52 -13.39
N GLN A 295 7.35 17.67 -14.08
CA GLN A 295 7.72 18.98 -13.54
C GLN A 295 6.50 19.79 -13.07
N LEU A 296 5.30 19.38 -13.49
CA LEU A 296 4.05 20.09 -13.25
C LEU A 296 3.16 19.31 -12.27
N PRO A 297 3.30 19.51 -10.94
CA PRO A 297 2.37 18.94 -9.99
C PRO A 297 0.97 19.46 -10.29
N ASP A 298 -0.03 18.59 -10.19
CA ASP A 298 -1.43 18.97 -10.34
C ASP A 298 -1.75 19.62 -11.71
N ALA A 299 -1.11 19.13 -12.78
CA ALA A 299 -1.23 19.62 -14.15
C ALA A 299 -2.67 19.92 -14.61
N THR A 300 -3.65 19.10 -14.22
CA THR A 300 -5.06 19.33 -14.57
C THR A 300 -5.66 20.53 -13.86
N ILE A 301 -5.28 20.78 -12.61
CA ILE A 301 -5.74 21.98 -11.89
C ILE A 301 -5.11 23.21 -12.54
N PHE A 302 -3.84 23.15 -12.95
CA PHE A 302 -3.18 24.20 -13.71
C PHE A 302 -3.90 24.52 -15.03
N VAL A 303 -4.17 23.51 -15.86
CA VAL A 303 -4.85 23.68 -17.16
C VAL A 303 -6.26 24.25 -16.97
N GLU A 304 -7.03 23.71 -16.02
CA GLU A 304 -8.40 24.18 -15.77
C GLU A 304 -8.43 25.59 -15.16
N LEU A 305 -7.43 25.96 -14.35
CA LEU A 305 -7.31 27.32 -13.83
C LEU A 305 -7.05 28.31 -14.97
N ILE A 306 -6.16 27.98 -15.90
CA ILE A 306 -5.87 28.83 -17.05
C ILE A 306 -7.10 28.98 -17.95
N LYS A 307 -7.83 27.89 -18.22
CA LYS A 307 -9.09 27.96 -18.98
C LYS A 307 -10.11 28.88 -18.31
N TYR A 308 -10.26 28.77 -16.99
CA TYR A 308 -11.12 29.66 -16.22
C TYR A 308 -10.72 31.13 -16.37
N VAL A 309 -9.44 31.45 -16.19
CA VAL A 309 -8.92 32.83 -16.29
C VAL A 309 -9.15 33.40 -17.70
N LEU A 310 -8.76 32.66 -18.74
CA LEU A 310 -8.94 33.09 -20.13
C LEU A 310 -10.43 33.27 -20.48
N GLY A 311 -11.32 32.41 -19.97
CA GLY A 311 -12.76 32.54 -20.14
C GLY A 311 -13.33 33.81 -19.49
N THR A 312 -12.91 34.11 -18.26
CA THR A 312 -13.35 35.34 -17.55
C THR A 312 -12.87 36.62 -18.23
N ARG A 313 -11.67 36.63 -18.82
CA ARG A 313 -11.14 37.83 -19.50
C ARG A 313 -11.81 38.09 -20.85
N ARG A 314 -12.10 37.04 -21.62
CA ARG A 314 -12.82 37.15 -22.91
C ARG A 314 -14.24 37.70 -22.75
N THR A 315 -14.90 37.34 -21.65
CA THR A 315 -16.25 37.85 -21.36
C THR A 315 -16.20 39.30 -20.87
N GLY A 316 -15.19 39.68 -20.08
CA GLY A 316 -14.99 41.06 -19.65
C GLY A 316 -14.71 42.05 -20.79
N SER A 317 -13.89 41.68 -21.78
CA SER A 317 -13.55 42.57 -22.90
C SER A 317 -14.72 42.84 -23.85
N GLN A 318 -15.69 41.92 -23.97
CA GLN A 318 -16.88 42.14 -24.80
C GLN A 318 -17.83 43.20 -24.20
N HIS A 319 -17.83 43.40 -22.87
CA HIS A 319 -18.67 44.41 -22.23
C HIS A 319 -18.07 45.82 -22.23
N SER A 320 -16.76 45.98 -22.42
CA SER A 320 -16.11 47.29 -22.49
C SER A 320 -16.19 47.97 -23.87
N VAL A 321 -16.63 47.25 -24.92
CA VAL A 321 -16.74 47.80 -26.29
C VAL A 321 -18.14 48.38 -26.59
N ILE A 322 -19.10 48.22 -25.68
CA ILE A 322 -20.51 48.67 -25.86
C ILE A 322 -20.81 49.90 -24.98
N ARG A 323 -19.81 50.68 -24.59
CA ARG A 323 -19.99 51.99 -23.91
C ARG A 323 -19.23 53.06 -24.66
#